data_AF-A0A163JBH0-F1
#
_entry.id   AF-A0A163JBH0-F1
#
_cell.length_a   1.000
_cell.length_b   1.000
_cell.length_c   1.000
_cell.angle_alpha   90.00
_cell.angle_beta   90.00
_cell.angle_gamma   90.00
#
_symmetry.space_group_name_H-M   'P 1'
#
loop_
_entity.id
_entity.type
_entity.pdbx_description
1 polymer ?
#
loop_
_entity_poly.entity_id
_entity_poly.type
_entity_poly.pdbx_seq_one_letter_code
_entity_poly.pdbx_strand_id
1 'polypeptide(L)'
;MMGILSRFKDVMMVNVNSLLERTEDPEKTVDSYMRSLSSDLGKVKAETASVLSDERRAKRALDECSAEIKKLQRYAEKAVEAGNEDDALKFLQRKAVQAEKLDDLQAAYDAASSNAANMKRMQDKLVSDMSQLEARHAELKGKMTAAKAQQELNSRSSSGGANSAFHSMEEKASRALDEAIALAELRAGAKEDDLDDLIAELEKNMEKGVAGSTKAPHAVDELEAMKEKLNKKD
;
A
#
# COMPACT_ATOMS: atom_id res chain seq x y z
N MET A 1 0.74 11.35 3.41
CA MET A 1 0.42 9.94 3.72
C MET A 1 0.58 9.60 5.20
N MET A 2 1.68 9.97 5.87
CA MET A 2 1.89 9.67 7.31
C MET A 2 0.73 10.02 8.24
N GLY A 3 0.15 11.22 8.12
CA GLY A 3 -0.97 11.62 8.99
C GLY A 3 -2.28 10.84 8.76
N ILE A 4 -2.44 10.19 7.60
CA ILE A 4 -3.62 9.35 7.31
C ILE A 4 -3.39 7.95 7.87
N LEU A 5 -2.20 7.39 7.66
CA LEU A 5 -1.82 6.06 8.15
C LEU A 5 -1.73 6.04 9.68
N SER A 6 -1.18 7.08 10.30
CA SER A 6 -1.19 7.26 11.75
C SER A 6 -2.61 7.32 12.29
N ARG A 7 -3.52 8.07 11.65
CA ARG A 7 -4.92 8.13 12.09
C ARG A 7 -5.64 6.80 11.93
N PHE A 8 -5.32 6.02 10.90
CA PHE A 8 -5.87 4.68 10.73
C PHE A 8 -5.36 3.72 11.82
N LYS A 9 -4.06 3.79 12.12
CA LYS A 9 -3.43 3.08 13.24
C LYS A 9 -4.08 3.46 14.57
N ASP A 10 -4.20 4.76 14.83
CA ASP A 10 -4.83 5.30 16.04
C ASP A 10 -6.27 4.78 16.16
N VAL A 11 -7.02 4.66 15.07
CA VAL A 11 -8.38 4.10 15.12
C VAL A 11 -8.39 2.60 15.43
N MET A 12 -7.48 1.83 14.85
CA MET A 12 -7.36 0.40 15.18
C MET A 12 -6.91 0.21 16.63
N MET A 13 -6.15 1.18 17.16
CA MET A 13 -5.62 1.21 18.53
C MET A 13 -6.60 1.84 19.55
N VAL A 14 -7.56 2.66 19.10
CA VAL A 14 -8.57 3.26 19.99
C VAL A 14 -9.44 2.13 20.48
N ASN A 15 -9.11 1.73 21.70
CA ASN A 15 -9.92 0.91 22.57
C ASN A 15 -11.32 1.53 22.60
N VAL A 16 -12.26 0.95 21.87
CA VAL A 16 -13.64 1.46 21.69
C VAL A 16 -14.32 1.64 23.06
N ASN A 17 -13.83 0.93 24.08
CA ASN A 17 -14.20 1.06 25.48
C ASN A 17 -14.01 2.50 26.00
N SER A 18 -12.99 3.24 25.52
CA SER A 18 -12.74 4.65 25.88
C SER A 18 -13.62 5.67 25.14
N LEU A 19 -14.17 5.30 23.98
CA LEU A 19 -15.11 6.16 23.23
C LEU A 19 -16.53 6.10 23.83
N LEU A 20 -16.92 4.94 24.35
CA LEU A 20 -18.21 4.71 25.01
C LEU A 20 -18.33 5.42 26.37
N GLU A 21 -17.26 5.46 27.17
CA GLU A 21 -17.30 6.10 28.49
C GLU A 21 -17.38 7.65 28.45
N ARG A 22 -17.19 8.28 27.29
CA ARG A 22 -16.88 9.72 27.21
C ARG A 22 -17.75 10.56 26.27
N THR A 23 -18.78 10.00 25.66
CA THR A 23 -19.64 10.74 24.73
C THR A 23 -21.14 10.64 25.04
N GLU A 24 -21.85 11.77 25.01
CA GLU A 24 -23.32 11.85 25.17
C GLU A 24 -24.10 11.14 24.03
N ASP A 25 -23.46 10.87 22.88
CA ASP A 25 -24.06 10.18 21.73
C ASP A 25 -22.99 9.35 20.96
N PRO A 26 -22.70 8.11 21.39
CA PRO A 26 -21.65 7.27 20.82
C PRO A 26 -21.95 6.86 19.36
N GLU A 27 -23.22 6.77 18.97
CA GLU A 27 -23.64 6.35 17.63
C GLU A 27 -23.19 7.36 16.55
N LYS A 28 -23.48 8.65 16.77
CA LYS A 28 -23.06 9.73 15.84
C LYS A 28 -21.55 9.87 15.74
N THR A 29 -20.86 9.63 16.85
CA THR A 29 -19.41 9.76 16.93
C THR A 29 -18.75 8.68 16.07
N VAL A 30 -19.16 7.42 16.23
CA VAL A 30 -18.66 6.30 15.42
C VAL A 30 -19.01 6.47 13.95
N ASP A 31 -20.24 6.89 13.60
CA ASP A 31 -20.65 7.16 12.21
C ASP A 31 -19.75 8.23 11.54
N SER A 32 -19.46 9.32 12.24
CA SER A 32 -18.57 10.38 11.75
C SER A 32 -17.14 9.86 11.54
N TYR A 33 -16.65 9.02 12.46
CA TYR A 33 -15.33 8.39 12.33
C TYR A 33 -15.26 7.42 11.16
N MET A 34 -16.26 6.55 10.98
CA MET A 34 -16.35 5.64 9.84
C MET A 34 -16.30 6.40 8.51
N ARG A 35 -17.05 7.50 8.40
CA ARG A 35 -17.03 8.35 7.22
C ARG A 35 -15.65 8.98 6.97
N SER A 36 -14.96 9.43 8.02
CA SER A 36 -13.59 9.95 7.88
C SER A 36 -12.63 8.87 7.39
N LEU A 37 -12.72 7.65 7.91
CA LEU A 37 -11.86 6.53 7.51
C LEU A 37 -12.12 6.11 6.06
N SER A 38 -13.37 6.06 5.62
CA SER A 38 -13.69 5.81 4.21
C SER A 38 -13.08 6.88 3.30
N SER A 39 -13.10 8.16 3.71
CA SER A 39 -12.48 9.25 2.95
C SER A 39 -10.96 9.08 2.86
N ASP A 40 -10.33 8.73 3.98
CA ASP A 40 -8.89 8.55 4.09
C ASP A 40 -8.41 7.31 3.31
N LEU A 41 -9.16 6.21 3.33
CA LEU A 41 -8.95 5.05 2.46
C LEU A 41 -9.05 5.44 0.98
N GLY A 42 -10.00 6.32 0.63
CA GLY A 42 -10.12 6.87 -0.73
C GLY A 42 -8.86 7.61 -1.18
N LYS A 43 -8.25 8.40 -0.29
CA LYS A 43 -6.97 9.09 -0.56
C LYS A 43 -5.83 8.09 -0.72
N VAL A 44 -5.73 7.08 0.14
CA VAL A 44 -4.69 6.04 0.02
C VAL A 44 -4.83 5.27 -1.29
N LYS A 45 -6.04 4.95 -1.73
CA LYS A 45 -6.29 4.34 -3.04
C LYS A 45 -5.85 5.24 -4.20
N ALA A 46 -6.15 6.53 -4.14
CA ALA A 46 -5.71 7.50 -5.15
C ALA A 46 -4.18 7.57 -5.22
N GLU A 47 -3.50 7.60 -4.07
CA GLU A 47 -2.05 7.63 -4.02
C GLU A 47 -1.42 6.33 -4.48
N THR A 48 -2.00 5.19 -4.10
CA THR A 48 -1.57 3.87 -4.61
C THR A 48 -1.68 3.81 -6.14
N ALA A 49 -2.75 4.39 -6.71
CA ALA A 49 -2.90 4.49 -8.15
C ALA A 49 -1.84 5.40 -8.80
N SER A 50 -1.46 6.50 -8.14
CA SER A 50 -0.36 7.37 -8.59
C SER A 50 0.97 6.62 -8.61
N VAL A 51 1.33 5.94 -7.51
CA VAL A 51 2.57 5.17 -7.41
C VAL A 51 2.61 4.02 -8.44
N LEU A 52 1.49 3.34 -8.68
CA LEU A 52 1.38 2.31 -9.71
C LEU A 52 1.53 2.89 -11.12
N SER A 53 1.06 4.12 -11.35
CA SER A 53 1.28 4.84 -12.61
C SER A 53 2.76 5.17 -12.80
N ASP A 54 3.45 5.57 -11.73
CA ASP A 54 4.89 5.86 -11.77
C ASP A 54 5.71 4.60 -12.05
N GLU A 55 5.39 3.46 -11.42
CA GLU A 55 5.98 2.16 -11.74
C GLU A 55 5.81 1.82 -13.23
N ARG A 56 4.58 1.97 -13.77
CA ARG A 56 4.30 1.72 -15.19
C ARG A 56 5.09 2.64 -16.10
N ARG A 57 5.29 3.90 -15.72
CA ARG A 57 6.08 4.86 -16.48
C ARG A 57 7.56 4.48 -16.48
N ALA A 58 8.11 4.12 -15.33
CA ALA A 58 9.49 3.63 -15.21
C ALA A 58 9.70 2.37 -16.04
N LYS A 59 8.75 1.42 -15.98
CA LYS A 59 8.77 0.19 -16.77
C LYS A 59 8.80 0.47 -18.28
N ARG A 60 7.96 1.39 -18.76
CA ARG A 60 7.94 1.78 -20.18
C ARG A 60 9.26 2.37 -20.62
N ALA A 61 9.85 3.26 -19.82
CA ALA A 61 11.15 3.84 -20.12
C ALA A 61 12.27 2.78 -20.20
N LEU A 62 12.26 1.82 -19.27
CA LEU A 62 13.16 0.67 -19.26
C LEU A 62 12.98 -0.21 -20.51
N ASP A 63 11.73 -0.55 -20.85
CA ASP A 63 11.39 -1.38 -22.01
C ASP A 63 11.80 -0.69 -23.33
N GLU A 64 11.58 0.61 -23.44
CA GLU A 64 11.98 1.44 -24.59
C GLU A 64 13.50 1.45 -24.76
N CYS A 65 14.25 1.68 -23.67
CA CYS A 65 15.71 1.65 -23.69
C CYS A 65 16.25 0.26 -24.07
N SER A 66 15.69 -0.81 -23.50
CA SER A 66 16.02 -2.19 -23.85
C SER A 66 15.76 -2.51 -25.32
N ALA A 67 14.64 -2.01 -25.86
CA ALA A 67 14.30 -2.18 -27.27
C ALA A 67 15.27 -1.42 -28.19
N GLU A 68 15.71 -0.22 -27.79
CA GLU A 68 16.69 0.57 -28.54
C GLU A 68 18.06 -0.11 -28.57
N ILE A 69 18.53 -0.65 -27.44
CA ILE A 69 19.77 -1.45 -27.36
C ILE A 69 19.72 -2.64 -28.31
N LYS A 70 18.61 -3.39 -28.32
CA LYS A 70 18.41 -4.52 -29.24
C LYS A 70 18.41 -4.07 -30.70
N LYS A 71 17.83 -2.90 -31.00
CA LYS A 71 17.80 -2.34 -32.35
C LYS A 71 19.20 -1.93 -32.82
N LEU A 72 19.97 -1.26 -31.96
CA LEU A 72 21.35 -0.86 -32.24
C LEU A 72 22.26 -2.06 -32.45
N GLN A 73 22.10 -3.11 -31.64
CA GLN A 73 22.79 -4.38 -31.81
C GLN A 73 22.52 -4.99 -33.20
N ARG A 74 21.24 -5.09 -33.60
CA ARG A 74 20.87 -5.60 -34.93
C ARG A 74 21.43 -4.77 -36.09
N TYR A 75 21.54 -3.45 -35.93
CA TYR A 75 22.15 -2.60 -36.95
C TYR A 75 23.66 -2.75 -37.01
N ALA A 76 24.33 -2.92 -35.87
CA ALA A 76 25.75 -3.23 -35.83
C ALA A 76 26.03 -4.56 -36.55
N GLU A 77 25.26 -5.62 -36.26
CA GLU A 77 25.36 -6.93 -36.91
C GLU A 77 25.22 -6.82 -38.44
N LYS A 78 24.18 -6.13 -38.92
CA LYS A 78 23.97 -5.90 -40.35
C LYS A 78 25.07 -5.08 -41.02
N ALA A 79 25.64 -4.10 -40.31
CA ALA A 79 26.73 -3.29 -40.83
C ALA A 79 28.01 -4.13 -40.99
N VAL A 80 28.28 -5.03 -40.04
CA VAL A 80 29.39 -6.01 -40.14
C VAL A 80 29.17 -6.97 -41.30
N GLU A 81 27.96 -7.53 -41.45
CA GLU A 81 27.62 -8.40 -42.59
C GLU A 81 27.81 -7.71 -43.95
N ALA A 82 27.57 -6.40 -44.00
CA ALA A 82 27.77 -5.58 -45.20
C ALA A 82 29.23 -5.12 -45.40
N GLY A 83 30.16 -5.46 -44.51
CA GLY A 83 31.57 -5.05 -44.57
C GLY A 83 31.82 -3.59 -44.17
N ASN A 84 30.83 -2.90 -43.58
CA ASN A 84 30.93 -1.51 -43.15
C ASN A 84 31.29 -1.43 -41.65
N GLU A 85 32.56 -1.67 -41.33
CA GLU A 85 33.05 -1.70 -39.95
C GLU A 85 32.90 -0.35 -39.21
N ASP A 86 33.08 0.77 -39.91
CA ASP A 86 32.94 2.11 -39.33
C ASP A 86 31.52 2.39 -38.82
N ASP A 87 30.49 1.91 -39.53
CA ASP A 87 29.10 2.09 -39.14
C ASP A 87 28.71 1.11 -38.02
N ALA A 88 29.25 -0.10 -38.04
CA ALA A 88 29.10 -1.04 -36.94
C ALA A 88 29.63 -0.46 -35.62
N LEU A 89 30.83 0.15 -35.65
CA LEU A 89 31.42 0.82 -34.49
C LEU A 89 30.54 1.96 -33.96
N LYS A 90 29.98 2.80 -34.84
CA LYS A 90 29.07 3.88 -34.43
C LYS A 90 27.80 3.34 -33.74
N PHE A 91 27.21 2.26 -34.25
CA PHE A 91 26.04 1.64 -33.62
C PHE A 91 26.38 1.05 -32.25
N LEU A 92 27.55 0.42 -32.11
CA LEU A 92 28.01 -0.12 -30.82
C LEU A 92 28.33 0.97 -29.80
N GLN A 93 28.94 2.08 -30.20
CA GLN A 93 29.16 3.23 -29.31
C GLN A 93 27.84 3.79 -28.79
N ARG A 94 26.82 3.95 -29.66
CA ARG A 94 25.48 4.37 -29.24
C ARG A 94 24.81 3.36 -28.33
N LYS A 95 25.00 2.06 -28.60
CA LYS A 95 24.49 0.98 -27.76
C LYS A 95 25.07 1.06 -26.36
N ALA A 96 26.37 1.32 -26.22
CA ALA A 96 27.02 1.44 -24.91
C ALA A 96 26.46 2.60 -24.09
N VAL A 97 26.22 3.77 -24.71
CA VAL A 97 25.56 4.91 -24.03
C VAL A 97 24.14 4.53 -23.56
N GLN A 98 23.39 3.79 -24.36
CA GLN A 98 22.07 3.32 -23.94
C GLN A 98 22.14 2.22 -22.87
N ALA A 99 23.19 1.39 -22.87
CA ALA A 99 23.40 0.38 -21.83
C ALA A 99 23.68 1.03 -20.47
N GLU A 100 24.51 2.07 -20.41
CA GLU A 100 24.71 2.85 -19.17
C GLU A 100 23.38 3.44 -18.66
N LYS A 101 22.55 3.97 -19.57
CA LYS A 101 21.22 4.48 -19.22
C LYS A 101 20.24 3.38 -18.77
N LEU A 102 20.39 2.17 -19.28
CA LEU A 102 19.53 1.04 -18.92
C LEU A 102 19.70 0.68 -17.44
N ASP A 103 20.93 0.71 -16.93
CA ASP A 103 21.22 0.41 -15.52
C ASP A 103 20.54 1.43 -14.58
N ASP A 104 20.63 2.72 -14.92
CA ASP A 104 19.93 3.79 -14.18
C ASP A 104 18.41 3.61 -14.21
N LEU A 105 17.85 3.28 -15.38
CA LEU A 105 16.42 3.02 -15.55
C LEU A 105 15.96 1.76 -14.82
N GLN A 106 16.80 0.74 -14.75
CA GLN A 106 16.53 -0.50 -14.02
C GLN A 106 16.45 -0.22 -12.53
N ALA A 107 17.44 0.51 -11.98
CA ALA A 107 17.43 0.92 -10.57
C ALA A 107 16.19 1.77 -10.23
N ALA A 108 15.82 2.71 -11.11
CA ALA A 108 14.62 3.52 -10.94
C ALA A 108 13.33 2.69 -10.99
N TYR A 109 13.24 1.71 -11.89
CA TYR A 109 12.10 0.79 -11.97
C TYR A 109 12.02 -0.10 -10.73
N ASP A 110 13.13 -0.66 -10.26
CA ASP A 110 13.15 -1.54 -9.08
C ASP A 110 12.70 -0.80 -7.82
N ALA A 111 13.15 0.45 -7.65
CA ALA A 111 12.69 1.33 -6.58
C ALA A 111 11.19 1.63 -6.67
N ALA A 112 10.70 2.00 -7.87
CA ALA A 112 9.29 2.28 -8.10
C ALA A 112 8.41 1.04 -7.91
N SER A 113 8.87 -0.14 -8.35
CA SER A 113 8.15 -1.41 -8.22
C SER A 113 8.07 -1.87 -6.77
N SER A 114 9.15 -1.74 -6.01
CA SER A 114 9.14 -2.02 -4.57
C SER A 114 8.17 -1.09 -3.82
N ASN A 115 8.18 0.21 -4.14
CA ASN A 115 7.24 1.16 -3.55
C ASN A 115 5.78 0.84 -3.91
N ALA A 116 5.50 0.53 -5.18
CA ALA A 116 4.17 0.14 -5.64
C ALA A 116 3.67 -1.14 -4.96
N ALA A 117 4.54 -2.14 -4.79
CA ALA A 117 4.21 -3.38 -4.08
C ALA A 117 3.84 -3.12 -2.61
N ASN A 118 4.60 -2.28 -1.92
CA ASN A 118 4.34 -1.93 -0.53
C ASN A 118 3.06 -1.11 -0.38
N MET A 119 2.82 -0.12 -1.24
CA MET A 119 1.55 0.63 -1.28
C MET A 119 0.35 -0.27 -1.55
N LYS A 120 0.48 -1.26 -2.43
CA LYS A 120 -0.59 -2.20 -2.72
C LYS A 120 -0.92 -3.08 -1.51
N ARG A 121 0.11 -3.66 -0.85
CA ARG A 121 -0.08 -4.46 0.37
C ARG A 121 -0.75 -3.63 1.47
N MET A 122 -0.28 -2.40 1.66
CA MET A 122 -0.87 -1.43 2.59
C MET A 122 -2.35 -1.20 2.26
N GLN A 123 -2.68 -0.87 1.01
CA GLN A 123 -4.05 -0.66 0.57
C GLN A 123 -4.94 -1.89 0.84
N ASP A 124 -4.48 -3.08 0.48
CA ASP A 124 -5.25 -4.32 0.65
C ASP A 124 -5.54 -4.60 2.13
N LYS A 125 -4.57 -4.33 3.00
CA LYS A 125 -4.71 -4.44 4.45
C LYS A 125 -5.73 -3.43 5.00
N LEU A 126 -5.61 -2.16 4.64
CA LEU A 126 -6.55 -1.11 5.06
C LEU A 126 -7.98 -1.41 4.58
N VAL A 127 -8.15 -1.98 3.38
CA VAL A 127 -9.47 -2.42 2.89
C VAL A 127 -10.02 -3.57 3.72
N SER A 128 -9.19 -4.58 4.03
CA SER A 128 -9.58 -5.68 4.91
C SER A 128 -10.03 -5.14 6.28
N ASP A 129 -9.22 -4.29 6.89
CA ASP A 129 -9.46 -3.79 8.24
C ASP A 129 -10.70 -2.88 8.29
N MET A 130 -10.91 -2.05 7.27
CA MET A 130 -12.14 -1.26 7.15
C MET A 130 -13.38 -2.15 7.03
N SER A 131 -13.31 -3.23 6.26
CA SER A 131 -14.44 -4.16 6.13
C SER A 131 -14.80 -4.86 7.44
N GLN A 132 -13.78 -5.17 8.26
CA GLN A 132 -13.97 -5.74 9.59
C GLN A 132 -14.63 -4.71 10.52
N LEU A 133 -14.16 -3.47 10.48
CA LEU A 133 -14.71 -2.38 11.27
C LEU A 133 -16.16 -2.06 10.89
N GLU A 134 -16.50 -2.05 9.59
CA GLU A 134 -17.88 -1.87 9.10
C GLU A 134 -18.82 -2.99 9.57
N ALA A 135 -18.38 -4.25 9.50
CA ALA A 135 -19.16 -5.39 9.97
C ALA A 135 -19.45 -5.31 11.47
N ARG A 136 -18.45 -4.92 12.27
CA ARG A 136 -18.60 -4.71 13.71
C ARG A 136 -19.52 -3.54 14.01
N HIS A 137 -19.36 -2.42 13.31
CA HIS A 137 -20.23 -1.27 13.48
C HIS A 137 -21.71 -1.63 13.21
N ALA A 138 -21.99 -2.41 12.16
CA ALA A 138 -23.33 -2.89 11.86
C ALA A 138 -23.90 -3.82 12.96
N GLU A 139 -23.07 -4.72 13.49
CA GLU A 139 -23.43 -5.61 14.59
C GLU A 139 -23.81 -4.80 15.85
N LEU A 140 -22.98 -3.81 16.21
CA LEU A 140 -23.20 -2.92 17.36
C LEU A 140 -24.48 -2.12 17.22
N LYS A 141 -24.71 -1.51 16.05
CA LYS A 141 -25.95 -0.78 15.75
C LYS A 141 -27.19 -1.66 15.87
N GLY A 142 -27.09 -2.92 15.41
CA GLY A 142 -28.15 -3.92 15.54
C GLY A 142 -28.47 -4.24 17.01
N LYS A 143 -27.43 -4.51 17.82
CA LYS A 143 -27.58 -4.78 19.26
C LYS A 143 -28.18 -3.58 20.01
N MET A 144 -27.72 -2.37 19.71
CA MET A 144 -28.24 -1.15 20.34
C MET A 144 -29.70 -0.91 19.98
N THR A 145 -30.08 -1.14 18.72
CA THR A 145 -31.48 -1.03 18.26
C THR A 145 -32.37 -2.08 18.94
N ALA A 146 -31.90 -3.32 19.04
CA ALA A 146 -32.61 -4.39 19.74
C ALA A 146 -32.77 -4.10 21.25
N ALA A 147 -31.74 -3.57 21.90
CA ALA A 147 -31.79 -3.14 23.30
C ALA A 147 -32.79 -2.01 23.50
N LYS A 148 -32.76 -0.97 22.65
CA LYS A 148 -33.76 0.13 22.66
C LYS A 148 -35.19 -0.38 22.45
N ALA A 149 -35.40 -1.35 21.55
CA ALA A 149 -36.71 -1.96 21.32
C ALA A 149 -37.21 -2.78 22.53
N GLN A 150 -36.32 -3.57 23.15
CA GLN A 150 -36.64 -4.34 24.35
C GLN A 150 -36.95 -3.42 25.55
N GLN A 151 -36.25 -2.30 25.64
CA GLN A 151 -36.46 -1.25 26.64
C GLN A 151 -37.82 -0.55 26.48
N GLU A 152 -38.22 -0.20 25.25
CA GLU A 152 -39.57 0.34 24.95
C GLU A 152 -40.70 -0.65 25.31
N LEU A 153 -40.48 -1.95 25.11
CA LEU A 153 -41.45 -2.98 25.49
C LEU A 153 -41.53 -3.15 27.02
N ASN A 154 -40.40 -3.10 27.71
CA ASN A 154 -40.32 -3.20 29.17
C ASN A 154 -40.86 -1.94 29.88
N SER A 155 -40.63 -0.75 29.33
CA SER A 155 -41.16 0.51 29.87
C SER A 155 -42.68 0.60 29.73
N ARG A 156 -43.25 0.02 28.66
CA ARG A 156 -44.71 -0.11 28.48
C ARG A 156 -45.34 -1.18 29.38
N SER A 157 -44.57 -2.18 29.80
CA SER A 157 -45.04 -3.26 30.68
C SER A 157 -44.84 -3.01 32.19
N SER A 158 -44.03 -2.02 32.59
CA SER A 158 -43.71 -1.74 34.01
C SER A 158 -44.22 -0.37 34.46
N SER A 159 -45.44 -0.33 34.98
CA SER A 159 -46.05 0.86 35.57
C SER A 159 -45.55 1.21 36.99
N GLY A 160 -44.34 0.79 37.38
CA GLY A 160 -43.76 1.17 38.69
C GLY A 160 -42.34 0.64 38.90
N GLY A 161 -41.34 1.52 38.85
CA GLY A 161 -39.95 1.23 39.23
C GLY A 161 -38.88 1.34 38.13
N ALA A 162 -39.16 2.00 37.01
CA ALA A 162 -38.37 1.96 35.78
C ALA A 162 -36.91 2.51 35.84
N ASN A 163 -36.53 3.29 36.86
CA ASN A 163 -35.26 4.03 36.84
C ASN A 163 -34.01 3.20 37.21
N SER A 164 -34.13 2.20 38.10
CA SER A 164 -33.00 1.38 38.56
C SER A 164 -32.71 0.19 37.65
N ALA A 165 -33.74 -0.36 37.01
CA ALA A 165 -33.61 -1.39 35.97
C ALA A 165 -32.94 -0.83 34.70
N PHE A 166 -33.11 0.46 34.43
CA PHE A 166 -32.48 1.20 33.34
C PHE A 166 -30.95 1.16 33.42
N HIS A 167 -30.38 1.62 34.54
CA HIS A 167 -28.93 1.66 34.72
C HIS A 167 -28.29 0.27 34.71
N SER A 168 -28.92 -0.74 35.32
CA SER A 168 -28.33 -2.08 35.39
C SER A 168 -28.33 -2.80 34.03
N MET A 169 -29.30 -2.50 33.16
CA MET A 169 -29.38 -3.11 31.84
C MET A 169 -28.52 -2.37 30.81
N GLU A 170 -28.41 -1.05 30.93
CA GLU A 170 -27.47 -0.22 30.17
C GLU A 170 -26.01 -0.59 30.47
N GLU A 171 -25.69 -0.81 31.75
CA GLU A 171 -24.36 -1.24 32.18
C GLU A 171 -24.04 -2.67 31.72
N LYS A 172 -25.02 -3.58 31.69
CA LYS A 172 -24.84 -4.94 31.15
C LYS A 172 -24.70 -4.96 29.63
N ALA A 173 -25.46 -4.13 28.92
CA ALA A 173 -25.37 -4.01 27.47
C ALA A 173 -24.03 -3.42 27.06
N SER A 174 -23.55 -2.40 27.79
CA SER A 174 -22.22 -1.81 27.61
C SER A 174 -21.13 -2.83 27.91
N ARG A 175 -21.15 -3.52 29.05
CA ARG A 175 -20.15 -4.56 29.38
C ARG A 175 -20.11 -5.72 28.38
N ALA A 176 -21.26 -6.17 27.87
CA ALA A 176 -21.30 -7.21 26.84
C ALA A 176 -20.79 -6.71 25.48
N LEU A 177 -20.89 -5.40 25.23
CA LEU A 177 -20.27 -4.72 24.10
C LEU A 177 -18.74 -4.72 24.26
N ASP A 178 -18.28 -4.31 25.44
CA ASP A 178 -16.87 -4.16 25.78
C ASP A 178 -16.15 -5.52 25.72
N GLU A 179 -16.79 -6.58 26.21
CA GLU A 179 -16.24 -7.95 26.20
C GLU A 179 -16.16 -8.53 24.78
N ALA A 180 -17.14 -8.24 23.92
CA ALA A 180 -17.13 -8.67 22.52
C ALA A 180 -16.10 -7.89 21.68
N ILE A 181 -15.82 -6.64 22.05
CA ILE A 181 -14.81 -5.80 21.41
C ILE A 181 -13.39 -6.20 21.89
N ALA A 182 -13.19 -6.44 23.18
CA ALA A 182 -11.91 -6.89 23.73
C ALA A 182 -11.46 -8.26 23.17
N LEU A 183 -12.41 -9.18 22.94
CA LEU A 183 -12.13 -10.45 22.25
C LEU A 183 -11.79 -10.26 20.76
N ALA A 184 -12.26 -9.17 20.14
CA ALA A 184 -11.88 -8.81 18.78
C ALA A 184 -10.49 -8.17 18.73
N GLU A 185 -10.12 -7.34 19.71
CA GLU A 185 -8.77 -6.78 19.88
C GLU A 185 -7.72 -7.88 20.07
N LEU A 186 -8.00 -8.90 20.88
CA LEU A 186 -7.09 -10.04 21.09
C LEU A 186 -6.77 -10.80 19.77
N ARG A 187 -7.69 -10.73 18.79
CA ARG A 187 -7.52 -11.32 17.45
C ARG A 187 -6.96 -10.36 16.41
N ALA A 188 -7.12 -9.05 16.61
CA ALA A 188 -6.57 -8.00 15.76
C ALA A 188 -5.10 -7.67 16.10
N GLY A 189 -4.67 -7.82 17.36
CA GLY A 189 -3.29 -7.58 17.78
C GLY A 189 -2.23 -8.45 17.07
N ALA A 190 -2.62 -9.63 16.57
CA ALA A 190 -1.74 -10.45 15.72
C ALA A 190 -1.53 -9.88 14.30
N LYS A 191 -2.34 -8.91 13.87
CA LYS A 191 -2.22 -8.20 12.59
C LYS A 191 -1.56 -6.83 12.73
N GLU A 192 -1.29 -6.33 13.93
CA GLU A 192 -0.75 -4.97 14.14
C GLU A 192 0.72 -4.86 13.74
N ASP A 193 1.55 -5.84 14.09
CA ASP A 193 2.99 -5.87 13.77
C ASP A 193 3.25 -5.70 12.26
N ASP A 194 2.44 -6.36 11.42
CA ASP A 194 2.57 -6.30 9.96
C ASP A 194 2.33 -4.88 9.38
N LEU A 195 1.55 -4.00 10.04
CA LEU A 195 1.23 -2.68 9.47
C LEU A 195 2.36 -1.69 9.74
N ASP A 196 2.89 -1.74 10.96
CA ASP A 196 4.03 -0.93 11.38
C ASP A 196 5.27 -1.28 10.56
N ASP A 197 5.51 -2.58 10.32
CA ASP A 197 6.59 -3.05 9.46
C ASP A 197 6.45 -2.52 8.03
N LEU A 198 5.24 -2.55 7.46
CA LEU A 198 4.96 -2.01 6.13
C LEU A 198 5.19 -0.49 6.05
N ILE A 199 4.79 0.27 7.07
CA ILE A 199 5.01 1.73 7.13
C ILE A 199 6.50 2.03 7.21
N ALA A 200 7.24 1.35 8.08
CA ALA A 200 8.67 1.53 8.24
C ALA A 200 9.44 1.17 6.95
N GLU A 201 9.01 0.13 6.24
CA GLU A 201 9.62 -0.26 4.96
C GLU A 201 9.39 0.79 3.87
N LEU A 202 8.20 1.39 3.81
CA LEU A 202 7.87 2.49 2.90
C LEU A 202 8.74 3.72 3.14
N GLU A 203 8.91 4.11 4.40
CA GLU A 203 9.75 5.25 4.78
C GLU A 203 11.20 5.04 4.33
N LYS A 204 11.75 3.85 4.61
CA LYS A 204 13.09 3.45 4.18
C LYS A 204 13.27 3.46 2.66
N ASN A 205 12.23 3.07 1.91
CA ASN A 205 12.28 3.05 0.45
C ASN A 205 12.18 4.45 -0.16
N MET A 206 11.42 5.36 0.47
CA MET A 206 11.37 6.76 0.04
C MET A 206 12.71 7.50 0.27
N GLU A 207 13.43 7.21 1.35
CA GLU A 207 14.75 7.80 1.61
C GLU A 207 15.82 7.34 0.61
N LYS A 208 15.73 6.10 0.13
CA LYS A 208 16.73 5.51 -0.80
C LYS A 208 16.63 6.03 -2.24
N GLY A 209 15.45 6.49 -2.69
CA GLY A 209 15.24 6.98 -4.06
C GLY A 209 16.03 8.24 -4.42
N VAL A 210 16.66 8.92 -3.46
CA VAL A 210 17.39 10.18 -3.65
C VAL A 210 18.89 9.98 -3.92
N ALA A 211 19.45 8.78 -3.69
CA ALA A 211 20.92 8.59 -3.60
C ALA A 211 21.61 7.95 -4.84
N GLY A 212 20.89 7.58 -5.90
CA GLY A 212 21.39 6.66 -6.94
C GLY A 212 22.18 7.21 -8.14
N SER A 213 22.45 8.52 -8.27
CA SER A 213 22.79 9.15 -9.57
C SER A 213 24.27 9.17 -10.01
N THR A 214 25.23 8.47 -9.40
CA THR A 214 26.65 8.65 -9.80
C THR A 214 27.52 7.40 -9.75
N LYS A 215 27.72 6.73 -10.89
CA LYS A 215 29.04 6.28 -11.41
C LYS A 215 28.92 5.39 -12.67
N ALA A 216 29.45 5.88 -13.81
CA ALA A 216 29.86 5.06 -14.96
C ALA A 216 31.18 4.30 -14.62
N PRO A 217 31.52 3.14 -15.23
CA PRO A 217 32.17 3.18 -16.56
C PRO A 217 32.17 1.90 -17.48
N HIS A 218 32.56 2.15 -18.74
CA HIS A 218 33.37 1.36 -19.70
C HIS A 218 32.71 0.48 -20.82
N ALA A 219 32.48 1.15 -21.95
CA ALA A 219 32.08 0.64 -23.28
C ALA A 219 33.15 -0.15 -24.09
N VAL A 220 34.38 -0.33 -23.58
CA VAL A 220 35.50 -0.84 -24.39
C VAL A 220 35.66 -2.37 -24.29
N ASP A 221 35.20 -2.99 -23.22
CA ASP A 221 35.38 -4.43 -22.96
C ASP A 221 34.40 -5.33 -23.76
N GLU A 222 33.25 -4.80 -24.22
CA GLU A 222 32.26 -5.60 -24.94
C GLU A 222 32.64 -5.92 -26.40
N LEU A 223 33.49 -5.10 -27.04
CA LEU A 223 33.90 -5.29 -28.44
C LEU A 223 34.81 -6.53 -28.59
N GLU A 224 35.68 -6.77 -27.61
CA GLU A 224 36.64 -7.88 -27.63
C GLU A 224 35.93 -9.24 -27.42
N ALA A 225 34.92 -9.26 -26.55
CA ALA A 225 34.10 -10.45 -26.29
C ALA A 225 33.21 -10.87 -27.47
N MET A 226 32.80 -9.94 -28.34
CA MET A 226 32.02 -10.28 -29.55
C MET A 226 32.88 -10.82 -30.69
N LYS A 227 34.12 -10.34 -30.84
CA LYS A 227 35.06 -10.86 -31.84
C LYS A 227 35.46 -12.30 -31.55
N GLU A 228 35.66 -12.68 -30.28
CA GLU A 228 35.94 -14.07 -29.89
C GLU A 228 34.78 -15.03 -30.16
N LYS A 229 33.53 -14.55 -30.11
CA LYS A 229 32.34 -15.39 -30.39
C LYS A 229 32.12 -15.63 -31.88
N LEU A 230 32.56 -14.73 -32.74
CA LEU A 230 32.47 -14.89 -34.20
C LEU A 230 33.63 -15.72 -34.77
N ASN A 231 34.84 -15.63 -34.18
CA ASN A 231 36.01 -16.40 -34.62
C ASN A 231 36.01 -17.90 -34.20
N LYS A 232 35.05 -18.33 -33.37
CA LYS A 232 34.87 -19.73 -32.94
C LYS A 232 33.85 -20.50 -33.80
N LYS A 233 33.36 -19.89 -34.88
CA LYS A 233 32.30 -20.47 -35.72
C LYS A 233 32.75 -20.87 -37.13
N ASP A 234 34.06 -20.82 -37.39
CA ASP A 234 34.72 -21.38 -38.58
C ASP A 234 35.41 -22.72 -38.27
#